data_AF-A0A537UMY7-F1
#
_entry.id   AF-A0A537UMY7-F1
#
_cell.length_a   1.000
_cell.length_b   1.000
_cell.length_c   1.000
_cell.angle_alpha   90.00
_cell.angle_beta   90.00
_cell.angle_gamma   90.00
#
_symmetry.space_group_name_H-M   'P 1'
#
loop_
_entity.id
_entity.type
_entity.pdbx_description
1 polymer ?
#
loop_
_entity_poly.entity_id
_entity_poly.type
_entity_poly.pdbx_seq_one_letter_code
_entity_poly.pdbx_strand_id
1 'polypeptide(L)'
;MNWCKAIISFGAATLAAGLASASSPAFAQTFQNYRCADGSQFIVGFFRSDRRAHLQIDGKAVTLGKRFALSGSRYSGGGVTLKITRAGTTVKHGKRPATACEQI
;
A
#
# COMPACT_ATOMS: atom_id res chain seq x y z
N MET A 1 -35.66 12.23 39.30
CA MET A 1 -37.11 11.97 39.15
C MET A 1 -37.28 10.66 38.38
N ASN A 2 -37.72 9.62 39.09
CA ASN A 2 -38.75 8.64 38.73
C ASN A 2 -38.77 8.22 37.24
N TRP A 3 -38.73 6.97 36.78
CA TRP A 3 -38.92 5.65 37.37
C TRP A 3 -39.03 4.73 36.15
N CYS A 4 -38.13 3.76 35.97
CA CYS A 4 -38.39 2.60 35.12
C CYS A 4 -37.95 1.36 35.91
N LYS A 5 -38.86 0.91 36.78
CA LYS A 5 -38.76 -0.41 37.41
C LYS A 5 -39.04 -1.47 36.34
N ALA A 6 -38.14 -2.44 36.33
CA ALA A 6 -38.39 -3.87 36.14
C ALA A 6 -39.09 -4.30 34.85
N ILE A 7 -38.31 -4.90 33.96
CA ILE A 7 -38.71 -6.18 33.37
C ILE A 7 -37.51 -7.13 33.51
N ILE A 8 -37.56 -7.95 34.57
CA ILE A 8 -36.72 -9.14 34.72
C ILE A 8 -37.46 -10.25 33.96
N SER A 9 -36.91 -10.67 32.83
CA SER A 9 -37.27 -11.92 32.16
C SER A 9 -36.05 -12.84 32.18
N PHE A 10 -36.20 -13.99 32.84
CA PHE A 10 -35.22 -15.07 32.85
C PHE A 10 -34.96 -15.55 31.41
N GLY A 11 -33.70 -15.47 30.96
CA GLY A 11 -33.27 -16.01 29.67
C GLY A 11 -31.76 -15.90 29.56
N ALA A 12 -31.06 -17.02 29.71
CA ALA A 12 -29.62 -17.11 29.53
C ALA A 12 -29.24 -16.72 28.08
N ALA A 13 -28.43 -15.68 27.90
CA ALA A 13 -27.72 -15.44 26.64
C ALA A 13 -26.56 -14.43 26.84
N THR A 14 -25.35 -14.99 26.99
CA THR A 14 -24.08 -14.53 26.40
C THR A 14 -23.71 -13.05 26.43
N LEU A 15 -22.73 -12.74 27.28
CA LEU A 15 -21.77 -11.64 27.10
C LEU A 15 -21.09 -11.77 25.73
N ALA A 16 -21.40 -10.85 24.81
CA ALA A 16 -20.58 -10.61 23.63
C ALA A 16 -20.60 -9.11 23.32
N ALA A 17 -19.90 -8.33 24.15
CA ALA A 17 -19.49 -6.98 23.78
C ALA A 17 -18.46 -7.13 22.65
N GLY A 18 -18.95 -7.27 21.42
CA GLY A 18 -18.13 -7.22 20.22
C GLY A 18 -17.43 -5.88 20.17
N LEU A 19 -16.12 -5.88 20.38
CA LEU A 19 -15.25 -4.79 20.00
C LEU A 19 -15.43 -4.63 18.48
N ALA A 20 -16.32 -3.73 18.08
CA ALA A 20 -16.39 -3.27 16.71
C ALA A 20 -15.08 -2.52 16.45
N SER A 21 -14.07 -3.27 16.01
CA SER A 21 -12.87 -2.71 15.42
C SER A 21 -13.33 -1.82 14.28
N ALA A 22 -13.39 -0.52 14.52
CA ALA A 22 -13.62 0.47 13.49
C ALA A 22 -12.46 0.35 12.51
N SER A 23 -12.63 -0.47 11.48
CA SER A 23 -11.78 -0.46 10.31
C SER A 23 -12.02 0.88 9.63
N SER A 24 -11.28 1.89 10.08
CA SER A 24 -11.21 3.16 9.39
C SER A 24 -10.87 2.84 7.93
N PRO A 25 -11.60 3.36 6.94
CA PRO A 25 -11.22 3.18 5.55
C PRO A 25 -9.84 3.83 5.41
N ALA A 26 -8.80 2.99 5.40
CA ALA A 26 -7.43 3.42 5.22
C ALA A 26 -7.41 4.18 3.89
N PHE A 27 -6.97 5.46 3.96
CA PHE A 27 -6.78 6.37 2.84
C PHE A 27 -6.55 5.61 1.54
N ALA A 28 -7.37 5.84 0.51
CA ALA A 28 -7.35 5.18 -0.79
C ALA A 28 -5.93 5.06 -1.38
N GLN A 29 -5.23 4.01 -0.95
CA GLN A 29 -3.86 3.68 -1.26
C GLN A 29 -3.91 2.53 -2.24
N THR A 30 -3.35 2.75 -3.43
CA THR A 30 -3.29 1.72 -4.47
C THR A 30 -1.98 0.98 -4.32
N PHE A 31 -2.05 -0.28 -3.93
CA PHE A 31 -0.89 -1.16 -3.86
C PHE A 31 -0.83 -2.03 -5.11
N GLN A 32 0.26 -1.91 -5.84
CA GLN A 32 0.54 -2.74 -6.99
C GLN A 32 1.74 -3.63 -6.67
N ASN A 33 1.62 -4.93 -6.94
CA ASN A 33 2.71 -5.88 -6.83
C ASN A 33 3.37 -6.08 -8.19
N TYR A 34 4.70 -6.16 -8.20
CA TYR A 34 5.48 -6.32 -9.41
C TYR A 34 6.48 -7.45 -9.27
N ARG A 35 6.64 -8.19 -10.36
CA ARG A 35 7.67 -9.21 -10.53
C ARG A 35 8.62 -8.78 -11.63
N CYS A 36 9.90 -8.75 -11.34
CA CYS A 36 10.95 -8.39 -12.28
C CYS A 36 11.57 -9.61 -12.95
N ALA A 37 12.19 -9.40 -14.11
CA ALA A 37 12.85 -10.46 -14.89
C ALA A 37 14.06 -11.09 -14.17
N ASP A 38 14.64 -10.40 -13.19
CA ASP A 38 15.69 -10.93 -12.31
C ASP A 38 15.14 -11.79 -11.16
N GLY A 39 13.83 -12.05 -11.13
CA GLY A 39 13.14 -12.79 -10.07
C GLY A 39 12.83 -11.95 -8.83
N SER A 40 13.28 -10.69 -8.77
CA SER A 40 12.94 -9.80 -7.66
C SER A 40 11.46 -9.43 -7.69
N GLN A 41 10.88 -9.26 -6.50
CA GLN A 41 9.49 -8.82 -6.34
C GLN A 41 9.47 -7.57 -5.47
N PHE A 42 8.59 -6.64 -5.81
CA PHE A 42 8.40 -5.45 -5.02
C PHE A 42 6.95 -5.00 -5.02
N ILE A 43 6.55 -4.36 -3.94
CA ILE A 43 5.21 -3.77 -3.79
C ILE A 43 5.37 -2.27 -3.81
N VAL A 44 4.53 -1.58 -4.58
CA VAL A 44 4.50 -0.11 -4.59
C VAL A 44 3.12 0.40 -4.21
N GLY A 45 3.08 1.26 -3.21
CA GLY A 45 1.91 2.00 -2.77
C GLY A 45 1.90 3.41 -3.35
N PHE A 46 0.80 3.77 -4.00
CA PHE A 46 0.49 5.14 -4.42
C PHE A 46 -0.62 5.71 -3.55
N PHE A 47 -0.42 6.92 -3.03
CA PHE A 47 -1.41 7.63 -2.22
C PHE A 47 -2.05 8.73 -3.05
N ARG A 48 -3.37 8.90 -2.96
CA ARG A 48 -4.05 9.99 -3.69
C ARG A 48 -3.61 11.40 -3.24
N SER A 49 -3.31 11.55 -1.96
CA SER A 49 -2.87 12.81 -1.35
C SER A 49 -1.36 13.07 -1.53
N ASP A 50 -0.58 12.05 -1.87
CA ASP A 50 0.88 12.13 -1.88
C ASP A 50 1.43 11.76 -3.25
N ARG A 51 2.23 12.64 -3.86
CA ARG A 51 2.88 12.36 -5.16
C ARG A 51 4.10 11.43 -5.02
N ARG A 52 4.26 10.79 -3.87
CA ARG A 52 5.34 9.87 -3.54
C ARG A 52 4.87 8.43 -3.79
N ALA A 53 5.80 7.60 -4.23
CA ALA A 53 5.59 6.16 -4.35
C ALA A 53 6.32 5.47 -3.21
N HIS A 54 5.60 4.70 -2.39
CA HIS A 54 6.19 3.93 -1.30
C HIS A 54 6.47 2.53 -1.80
N LEU A 55 7.73 2.23 -2.06
CA LEU A 55 8.15 0.95 -2.64
C LEU A 55 8.84 0.10 -1.59
N GLN A 56 8.42 -1.16 -1.46
CA GLN A 56 9.09 -2.16 -0.64
C GLN A 56 9.72 -3.21 -1.56
N ILE A 57 11.05 -3.29 -1.57
CA ILE A 57 11.83 -4.23 -2.39
C ILE A 57 12.80 -4.98 -1.47
N ASP A 58 12.91 -6.31 -1.63
CA ASP A 58 13.80 -7.16 -0.82
C ASP A 58 13.62 -6.97 0.71
N GLY A 59 12.39 -6.65 1.16
CA GLY A 59 12.09 -6.34 2.57
C GLY A 59 12.43 -4.91 3.02
N LYS A 60 13.08 -4.10 2.18
CA LYS A 60 13.43 -2.71 2.48
C LYS A 60 12.36 -1.75 1.99
N ALA A 61 11.79 -0.96 2.89
CA ALA A 61 10.90 0.13 2.54
C ALA A 61 11.68 1.37 2.09
N VAL A 62 11.35 1.88 0.90
CA VAL A 62 11.97 3.04 0.26
C VAL A 62 10.89 3.97 -0.26
N THR A 63 10.94 5.23 0.18
CA THR A 63 10.07 6.27 -0.38
C THR A 63 10.72 6.88 -1.62
N LEU A 64 10.03 6.81 -2.74
CA LEU A 64 10.45 7.36 -4.02
C LEU A 64 9.69 8.66 -4.27
N GLY A 65 10.43 9.75 -4.50
CA GLY A 65 9.83 11.00 -4.96
C GLY A 65 9.55 10.94 -6.46
N LYS A 66 8.38 11.43 -6.90
CA LYS A 66 8.11 11.61 -8.32
C LYS A 66 9.08 12.62 -8.92
N ARG A 67 9.71 12.24 -10.02
CA ARG A 67 10.61 13.07 -10.82
C ARG A 67 9.97 13.37 -12.16
N PHE A 68 10.39 14.48 -12.75
CA PHE A 68 10.00 14.82 -14.11
C PHE A 68 10.52 13.75 -15.08
N ALA A 69 9.67 13.35 -16.00
CA ALA A 69 9.99 12.38 -17.04
C ALA A 69 9.32 12.84 -18.33
N LEU A 70 10.04 12.72 -19.45
CA LEU A 70 9.53 13.04 -20.78
C LEU A 70 8.35 12.15 -21.18
N SER A 71 8.29 10.91 -20.67
CA SER A 71 7.22 9.96 -20.91
C SER A 71 6.99 9.07 -19.69
N GLY A 72 5.71 8.86 -19.37
CA GLY A 72 5.28 8.09 -18.22
C GLY A 72 5.54 8.80 -16.88
N SER A 73 5.67 8.01 -15.82
CA SER A 73 6.01 8.48 -14.48
C SER A 73 7.35 7.89 -14.04
N ARG A 74 8.27 8.76 -13.61
CA ARG A 74 9.53 8.34 -13.00
C ARG A 74 9.51 8.69 -11.53
N TYR A 75 9.96 7.76 -10.70
CA TYR A 75 10.10 7.92 -9.26
C TYR A 75 11.54 7.54 -8.88
N SER A 76 12.14 8.28 -7.95
CA SER A 76 13.50 8.02 -7.50
C SER A 76 13.67 8.32 -6.01
N GLY A 77 14.42 7.51 -5.29
CA GLY A 77 14.69 7.71 -3.87
C GLY A 77 15.44 6.52 -3.28
N GLY A 78 16.26 6.76 -2.25
CA GLY A 78 16.96 5.69 -1.52
C GLY A 78 17.84 4.76 -2.37
N GLY A 79 18.38 5.24 -3.50
CA GLY A 79 19.16 4.44 -4.45
C GLY A 79 18.34 3.60 -5.43
N VAL A 80 17.00 3.72 -5.40
CA VAL A 80 16.09 3.05 -6.32
C VAL A 80 15.50 4.05 -7.30
N THR A 81 15.35 3.65 -8.56
CA THR A 81 14.60 4.39 -9.58
C THR A 81 13.55 3.48 -10.18
N LEU A 82 12.28 3.88 -10.08
CA LEU A 82 11.14 3.21 -10.69
C LEU A 82 10.66 4.05 -11.87
N LYS A 83 10.52 3.46 -13.04
CA LYS A 83 9.98 4.12 -14.23
C LYS A 83 8.81 3.32 -14.75
N ILE A 84 7.66 3.96 -14.78
CA ILE A 84 6.38 3.40 -15.22
C ILE A 84 6.01 4.09 -16.53
N THR A 85 6.03 3.35 -17.62
CA THR A 85 5.63 3.85 -18.94
C THR A 85 4.53 2.97 -19.51
N ARG A 86 3.91 3.41 -20.61
CA ARG A 86 2.93 2.59 -21.33
C ARG A 86 3.55 1.33 -21.94
N ALA A 87 4.84 1.35 -22.25
CA ALA A 87 5.57 0.19 -22.79
C ALA A 87 5.93 -0.83 -21.70
N GLY A 88 5.85 -0.46 -20.43
CA GLY A 88 6.18 -1.32 -19.31
C GLY A 88 6.79 -0.59 -18.13
N THR A 89 7.05 -1.37 -17.09
CA THR A 89 7.64 -0.95 -15.84
C THR A 89 9.09 -1.40 -15.75
N THR A 90 9.98 -0.50 -15.35
CA THR A 90 11.39 -0.81 -15.13
C THR A 90 11.83 -0.31 -13.76
N VAL A 91 12.64 -1.10 -13.07
CA VAL A 91 13.20 -0.75 -11.76
C VAL A 91 14.72 -0.83 -11.82
N LYS A 92 15.40 0.13 -11.20
CA LYS A 92 16.84 0.12 -11.01
C LYS A 92 17.12 0.21 -9.53
N HIS A 93 17.82 -0.78 -8.97
CA HIS A 93 18.17 -0.83 -7.55
C HIS A 93 19.69 -0.72 -7.35
N GLY A 94 20.15 0.39 -6.78
CA GLY A 94 21.55 0.63 -6.47
C GLY A 94 22.45 0.59 -7.70
N LYS A 95 23.48 -0.28 -7.65
CA LYS A 95 24.42 -0.51 -8.76
C LYS A 95 23.92 -1.52 -9.81
N ARG A 96 22.75 -2.16 -9.59
CA ARG A 96 22.19 -3.10 -10.55
C ARG A 96 21.75 -2.38 -11.83
N PRO A 97 21.78 -3.06 -12.99
CA PRO A 97 21.15 -2.54 -14.21
C PRO A 97 19.64 -2.36 -14.01
N ALA A 98 19.01 -1.62 -14.92
CA ALA A 98 17.55 -1.49 -14.91
C ALA A 98 16.92 -2.79 -15.40
N THR A 99 16.02 -3.36 -14.60
CA THR A 99 15.32 -4.61 -14.91
C THR A 99 13.89 -4.30 -15.33
N ALA A 100 13.38 -5.02 -16.33
CA ALA A 100 11.97 -4.99 -16.69
C ALA A 100 11.14 -5.73 -15.63
N CYS A 101 10.00 -5.15 -15.28
CA CYS A 101 9.08 -5.71 -14.30
C CYS A 101 7.66 -5.66 -14.83
N GLU A 102 6.86 -6.62 -14.41
CA GLU A 102 5.48 -6.81 -14.81
C GLU A 102 4.59 -6.81 -13.56
N GLN A 103 3.38 -6.27 -13.69
CA GLN A 103 2.42 -6.28 -12.60
C GLN A 103 1.81 -7.67 -12.48
N ILE A 104 1.75 -8.20 -11.25
CA ILE A 104 1.14 -9.50 -10.93
C ILE A 104 -0.13 -9.34 -10.10
#